data_AF-A0A7J0ERQ4-F1
#
_entry.id   AF-A0A7J0ERQ4-F1
#
_cell.length_a   1.000
_cell.length_b   1.000
_cell.length_c   1.000
_cell.angle_alpha   90.00
_cell.angle_beta   90.00
_cell.angle_gamma   90.00
#
_symmetry.space_group_name_H-M   'P 1'
#
loop_
_entity.id
_entity.type
_entity.pdbx_description
1 polymer ?
#
loop_
_entity_poly.entity_id
_entity_poly.type
_entity_poly.pdbx_seq_one_letter_code
_entity_poly.pdbx_strand_id
1 'polypeptide(L)'
;MVICPPVRPERITKFLKPYVLKMHFTNKYVLAQVIHSPTATVASAASSQEKALRSSMESTRDVAAAGKIGKILGERLLLKDIPAVSAFLKRDQKYHGKVKAVIDSLREAGKSDGVCKSPGGRFPPFASEGKPPRKVSKGPKDLTLCRLFRKKTCCDVAQTHLALLSVRRLAVTGEASQECLQLWELLECSICDPHVGVQPGPPLICDSLCDRIYKACSNAYFSMDVLAPCGASDFVCGSLSEWTSNGTELCRAAGFSVQSSHDVEETSCYGGKASLDTIADSWRTSQSGVPQKPESSEVWEDFQQWVREMPFSERVSWAVGGMVLTAGLLFASKRKSHSQRQKEAAIQRTARKLESKTNQRSPVARGNRKGFGK
;
A
#
# COMPACT_ATOMS: atom_id res chain seq x y z
N MET A 1 -42.25 -46.55 -14.63
CA MET A 1 -41.07 -46.17 -13.83
C MET A 1 -40.45 -44.92 -14.44
N VAL A 2 -40.45 -43.80 -13.72
CA VAL A 2 -39.74 -42.59 -14.16
C VAL A 2 -38.26 -42.83 -13.88
N ILE A 3 -37.47 -43.06 -14.93
CA ILE A 3 -36.01 -43.21 -14.80
C ILE A 3 -35.47 -41.83 -14.42
N CYS A 4 -35.02 -41.68 -13.18
CA CYS A 4 -34.35 -40.45 -12.76
C CYS A 4 -33.07 -40.31 -13.61
N PRO A 5 -32.84 -39.14 -14.24
CA PRO A 5 -31.64 -38.93 -15.02
C PRO A 5 -30.39 -39.10 -14.12
N PRO A 6 -29.29 -39.62 -14.67
CA PRO A 6 -28.07 -39.82 -13.90
C PRO A 6 -27.58 -38.48 -13.32
N VAL A 7 -27.37 -38.47 -12.00
CA VAL A 7 -26.81 -37.32 -11.29
C VAL A 7 -25.39 -37.09 -11.82
N ARG A 8 -25.16 -35.98 -12.53
CA ARG A 8 -23.83 -35.66 -13.04
C ARG A 8 -22.88 -35.46 -11.86
N PRO A 9 -21.73 -36.15 -11.81
CA PRO A 9 -20.75 -35.92 -10.75
C PRO A 9 -20.31 -34.47 -10.80
N GLU A 10 -20.32 -33.83 -9.63
CA GLU A 10 -19.92 -32.44 -9.49
C GLU A 10 -18.42 -32.31 -9.74
N ARG A 11 -18.00 -31.29 -10.51
CA ARG A 11 -16.58 -31.05 -10.75
C ARG A 11 -15.87 -30.74 -9.43
N ILE A 12 -14.66 -31.28 -9.26
CA ILE A 12 -13.78 -31.06 -8.10
C ILE A 12 -13.59 -29.56 -7.78
N THR A 13 -13.67 -28.70 -8.81
CA THR A 13 -13.59 -27.25 -8.66
C THR A 13 -14.67 -26.65 -7.75
N LYS A 14 -15.80 -27.33 -7.53
CA LYS A 14 -16.84 -26.89 -6.57
C LYS A 14 -16.42 -27.01 -5.11
N PHE A 15 -15.49 -27.91 -4.79
CA PHE A 15 -14.96 -28.04 -3.43
C PHE A 15 -13.88 -27.00 -3.12
N LEU A 16 -13.12 -26.57 -4.13
CA LEU A 16 -12.07 -25.54 -3.98
C LEU A 16 -12.63 -24.11 -3.87
N LYS A 17 -13.86 -23.87 -4.33
CA LYS A 17 -14.54 -22.56 -4.26
C LYS A 17 -15.96 -22.76 -3.73
N PRO A 18 -16.10 -23.02 -2.42
CA PRO A 18 -17.36 -23.51 -1.86
C PRO A 18 -18.46 -22.44 -1.90
N TYR A 19 -18.12 -21.17 -1.69
CA TYR A 19 -19.09 -20.07 -1.66
C TYR A 19 -19.33 -19.47 -3.06
N VAL A 20 -20.59 -19.55 -3.50
CA VAL A 20 -21.02 -19.10 -4.83
C VAL A 20 -22.09 -18.02 -4.73
N LEU A 21 -21.80 -16.83 -5.26
CA LEU A 21 -22.74 -15.74 -5.44
C LEU A 21 -23.69 -16.04 -6.61
N LYS A 22 -24.98 -16.03 -6.32
CA LYS A 22 -26.07 -16.02 -7.30
C LYS A 22 -26.85 -14.72 -7.21
N MET A 23 -27.03 -14.08 -8.37
CA MET A 23 -27.74 -12.82 -8.50
C MET A 23 -29.00 -13.02 -9.35
N HIS A 24 -30.13 -12.55 -8.84
CA HIS A 24 -31.43 -12.61 -9.50
C HIS A 24 -32.05 -11.22 -9.55
N PHE A 25 -32.23 -10.71 -10.76
CA PHE A 25 -32.86 -9.41 -11.01
C PHE A 25 -34.24 -9.64 -11.59
N THR A 26 -35.27 -9.16 -10.91
CA THR A 26 -36.63 -9.11 -11.44
C THR A 26 -36.98 -7.66 -11.79
N ASN A 27 -38.10 -7.44 -12.45
CA ASN A 27 -38.57 -6.08 -12.75
C ASN A 27 -38.98 -5.30 -11.49
N LYS A 28 -39.17 -5.98 -10.35
CA LYS A 28 -39.62 -5.39 -9.08
C LYS A 28 -38.54 -5.32 -8.01
N TYR A 29 -37.67 -6.33 -7.95
CA TYR A 29 -36.74 -6.55 -6.85
C TYR A 29 -35.38 -7.04 -7.32
N VAL A 30 -34.36 -6.74 -6.51
CA VAL A 30 -32.99 -7.27 -6.62
C VAL A 30 -32.74 -8.25 -5.49
N LEU A 31 -32.29 -9.45 -5.84
CA LEU A 31 -31.92 -10.51 -4.90
C LEU A 31 -30.49 -10.98 -5.17
N ALA A 32 -29.68 -11.05 -4.12
CA ALA A 32 -28.34 -11.61 -4.17
C ALA A 32 -28.15 -12.59 -3.00
N GLN A 33 -27.60 -13.76 -3.29
CA GLN A 33 -27.39 -14.80 -2.29
C GLN A 33 -26.07 -15.51 -2.51
N VAL A 34 -25.41 -15.88 -1.41
CA VAL A 34 -24.21 -16.70 -1.40
C VAL A 34 -24.57 -18.08 -0.88
N ILE A 35 -24.33 -19.09 -1.70
CA ILE A 35 -24.65 -20.48 -1.41
C ILE A 35 -23.35 -21.24 -1.16
N HIS A 36 -23.34 -22.07 -0.12
CA HIS A 36 -22.30 -23.04 0.12
C HIS A 36 -22.56 -24.27 -0.75
N SER A 37 -21.70 -24.52 -1.74
CA SER A 37 -21.89 -25.58 -2.74
C SER A 37 -21.97 -26.99 -2.14
N PRO A 38 -21.09 -27.39 -1.18
CA PRO A 38 -21.14 -28.73 -0.59
C PRO A 38 -22.41 -29.02 0.21
N THR A 39 -22.90 -28.05 0.99
CA THR A 39 -24.08 -28.25 1.87
C THR A 39 -25.38 -27.80 1.21
N ALA A 40 -25.31 -27.16 0.04
CA ALA A 40 -26.43 -26.50 -0.63
C ALA A 40 -27.19 -25.48 0.24
N THR A 41 -26.59 -25.00 1.32
CA THR A 41 -27.18 -24.04 2.26
C THR A 41 -26.88 -22.61 1.82
N VAL A 42 -27.82 -21.70 2.09
CA VAL A 42 -27.61 -20.27 1.85
C VAL A 42 -26.78 -19.72 3.01
N ALA A 43 -25.52 -19.38 2.75
CA ALA A 43 -24.62 -18.82 3.74
C ALA A 43 -25.07 -17.41 4.14
N SER A 44 -25.35 -16.55 3.15
CA SER A 44 -25.90 -15.21 3.36
C SER A 44 -26.79 -14.82 2.19
N ALA A 45 -27.85 -14.07 2.45
CA ALA A 45 -28.73 -13.53 1.43
C ALA A 45 -29.01 -12.05 1.72
N ALA A 46 -29.28 -11.29 0.67
CA ALA A 46 -29.73 -9.91 0.74
C ALA A 46 -30.77 -9.66 -0.37
N SER A 47 -31.91 -9.09 0.00
CA SER A 47 -32.99 -8.78 -0.95
C SER A 47 -33.59 -7.41 -0.69
N SER A 48 -33.94 -6.71 -1.78
CA SER A 48 -34.73 -5.48 -1.69
C SER A 48 -36.15 -5.70 -1.16
N GLN A 49 -36.58 -6.96 -1.00
CA GLN A 49 -37.88 -7.33 -0.43
C GLN A 49 -37.86 -7.45 1.10
N GLU A 50 -36.68 -7.45 1.74
CA GLU A 50 -36.56 -7.58 3.19
C GLU A 50 -37.30 -6.46 3.92
N LYS A 51 -38.06 -6.83 4.97
CA LYS A 51 -38.88 -5.88 5.75
C LYS A 51 -38.05 -4.73 6.31
N ALA A 52 -36.85 -5.03 6.82
CA ALA A 52 -35.94 -4.06 7.40
C ALA A 52 -35.31 -3.09 6.37
N LEU A 53 -35.26 -3.48 5.09
CA LEU A 53 -34.60 -2.69 4.04
C LEU A 53 -35.61 -1.95 3.16
N ARG A 54 -36.87 -2.38 3.15
CA ARG A 54 -37.93 -1.79 2.34
C ARG A 54 -38.16 -0.31 2.60
N SER A 55 -38.04 0.13 3.85
CA SER A 55 -38.23 1.52 4.25
C SER A 55 -37.01 2.42 3.97
N SER A 56 -35.81 1.83 3.84
CA SER A 56 -34.56 2.57 3.63
C SER A 56 -34.14 2.69 2.16
N MET A 57 -34.91 2.11 1.25
CA MET A 57 -34.67 2.14 -0.19
C MET A 57 -35.73 2.96 -0.94
N GLU A 58 -35.30 4.05 -1.56
CA GLU A 58 -36.14 4.89 -2.44
C GLU A 58 -36.60 4.15 -3.71
N SER A 59 -35.77 3.24 -4.21
CA SER A 59 -36.08 2.35 -5.33
C SER A 59 -35.61 0.94 -5.02
N THR A 60 -36.38 -0.05 -5.48
CA THR A 60 -36.13 -1.48 -5.21
C THR A 60 -35.56 -2.24 -6.41
N ARG A 61 -35.35 -1.57 -7.55
CA ARG A 61 -35.07 -2.25 -8.83
C ARG A 61 -33.92 -1.66 -9.65
N ASP A 62 -33.45 -0.48 -9.32
CA ASP A 62 -32.47 0.27 -10.10
C ASP A 62 -31.02 -0.13 -9.76
N VAL A 63 -30.05 0.54 -10.39
CA VAL A 63 -28.62 0.27 -10.18
C VAL A 63 -28.19 0.68 -8.76
N ALA A 64 -28.79 1.73 -8.19
CA ALA A 64 -28.49 2.13 -6.81
C ALA A 64 -29.01 1.10 -5.80
N ALA A 65 -30.22 0.55 -6.00
CA ALA A 65 -30.71 -0.58 -5.21
C ALA A 65 -29.78 -1.78 -5.29
N ALA A 66 -29.32 -2.13 -6.49
CA ALA A 66 -28.38 -3.24 -6.69
C ALA A 66 -27.05 -3.02 -5.93
N GLY A 67 -26.53 -1.79 -5.93
CA GLY A 67 -25.35 -1.43 -5.14
C GLY A 67 -25.58 -1.57 -3.63
N LYS A 68 -26.70 -1.02 -3.11
CA LYS A 68 -27.07 -1.15 -1.69
C LYS A 68 -27.18 -2.61 -1.25
N ILE A 69 -27.85 -3.45 -2.05
CA ILE A 69 -27.96 -4.89 -1.77
C ILE A 69 -26.59 -5.58 -1.78
N GLY A 70 -25.70 -5.24 -2.73
CA GLY A 70 -24.35 -5.78 -2.76
C GLY A 70 -23.53 -5.39 -1.52
N LYS A 71 -23.66 -4.14 -1.05
CA LYS A 71 -22.98 -3.66 0.17
C LYS A 71 -23.44 -4.42 1.42
N ILE A 72 -24.76 -4.51 1.62
CA ILE A 72 -25.36 -5.21 2.77
C ILE A 72 -24.98 -6.70 2.76
N LEU A 73 -24.98 -7.32 1.59
CA LEU A 73 -24.56 -8.72 1.46
C LEU A 73 -23.08 -8.88 1.84
N GLY A 74 -22.22 -7.95 1.44
CA GLY A 74 -20.80 -7.95 1.80
C GLY A 74 -20.58 -7.83 3.30
N GLU A 75 -21.25 -6.89 3.97
CA GLU A 75 -21.20 -6.74 5.43
C GLU A 75 -21.64 -8.03 6.15
N ARG A 76 -22.73 -8.66 5.69
CA ARG A 76 -23.20 -9.94 6.23
C ARG A 76 -22.25 -11.11 5.99
N LEU A 77 -21.44 -11.06 4.92
CA LEU A 77 -20.44 -12.09 4.64
C LEU A 77 -19.21 -11.92 5.54
N LEU A 78 -18.79 -10.68 5.78
CA LEU A 78 -17.72 -10.37 6.72
C LEU A 78 -18.07 -10.80 8.14
N LEU A 79 -19.30 -10.55 8.59
CA LEU A 79 -19.78 -10.99 9.90
C LEU A 79 -19.86 -12.52 10.07
N LYS A 80 -19.81 -13.26 8.96
CA LYS A 80 -19.80 -14.73 8.96
C LYS A 80 -18.42 -15.30 8.61
N ASP A 81 -17.39 -14.46 8.59
CA ASP A 81 -16.01 -14.83 8.29
C ASP A 81 -15.86 -15.58 6.95
N ILE A 82 -16.59 -15.13 5.92
CA ILE A 82 -16.47 -15.68 4.55
C ILE A 82 -15.56 -14.74 3.74
N PRO A 83 -14.26 -15.06 3.59
CA PRO A 83 -13.28 -14.13 3.02
C PRO A 83 -13.37 -14.01 1.49
N ALA A 84 -13.88 -15.04 0.81
CA ALA A 84 -13.91 -15.09 -0.65
C ALA A 84 -15.19 -15.73 -1.17
N VAL A 85 -15.79 -15.10 -2.17
CA VAL A 85 -16.99 -15.59 -2.86
C VAL A 85 -16.73 -15.62 -4.36
N SER A 86 -17.08 -16.73 -4.99
CA SER A 86 -17.00 -16.88 -6.44
C SER A 86 -18.31 -16.43 -7.09
N ALA A 87 -18.24 -15.69 -8.20
CA ALA A 87 -19.44 -15.30 -8.95
C ALA A 87 -19.50 -16.08 -10.26
N PHE A 88 -20.65 -16.72 -10.52
CA PHE A 88 -20.95 -17.33 -11.81
C PHE A 88 -22.05 -16.53 -12.51
N LEU A 89 -21.68 -15.85 -13.58
CA LEU A 89 -22.62 -15.14 -14.44
C LEU A 89 -23.31 -16.15 -15.37
N LYS A 90 -24.64 -16.07 -15.44
CA LYS A 90 -25.41 -16.83 -16.43
C LYS A 90 -25.13 -16.29 -17.85
N ARG A 91 -25.44 -17.07 -18.89
CA ARG A 91 -25.16 -16.70 -20.30
C ARG A 91 -25.77 -15.35 -20.71
N ASP A 92 -26.89 -14.97 -20.10
CA ASP A 92 -27.62 -13.72 -20.29
C ASP A 92 -27.08 -12.57 -19.43
N GLN A 93 -26.28 -12.86 -18.40
CA GLN A 93 -25.72 -11.86 -17.49
C GLN A 93 -24.33 -11.44 -17.96
N LYS A 94 -24.20 -10.18 -18.39
CA LYS A 94 -22.91 -9.55 -18.62
C LYS A 94 -22.53 -8.69 -17.42
N TYR A 95 -21.24 -8.53 -17.16
CA TYR A 95 -20.73 -7.61 -16.14
C TYR A 95 -20.96 -6.15 -16.57
N HIS A 96 -22.19 -5.68 -16.38
CA HIS A 96 -22.65 -4.35 -16.73
C HIS A 96 -23.87 -3.98 -15.87
N GLY A 97 -24.17 -2.69 -15.73
CA GLY A 97 -25.36 -2.19 -15.05
C GLY A 97 -25.53 -2.75 -13.63
N LYS A 98 -26.66 -3.42 -13.37
CA LYS A 98 -27.01 -3.97 -12.05
C LYS A 98 -26.05 -5.10 -11.60
N VAL A 99 -25.63 -5.96 -12.52
CA VAL A 99 -24.67 -7.04 -12.23
C VAL A 99 -23.34 -6.45 -11.76
N LYS A 100 -22.87 -5.42 -12.47
CA LYS A 100 -21.66 -4.68 -12.11
C LYS A 100 -21.80 -4.03 -10.73
N ALA A 101 -22.92 -3.36 -10.46
CA ALA A 101 -23.14 -2.69 -9.17
C ALA A 101 -23.11 -3.66 -7.97
N VAL A 102 -23.72 -4.85 -8.08
CA VAL A 102 -23.66 -5.85 -7.00
C VAL A 102 -22.24 -6.35 -6.78
N ILE A 103 -21.54 -6.72 -7.85
CA ILE A 103 -20.16 -7.25 -7.77
C ILE A 103 -19.19 -6.19 -7.25
N ASP A 104 -19.29 -4.95 -7.72
CA ASP A 104 -18.42 -3.86 -7.28
C ASP A 104 -18.65 -3.55 -5.80
N SER A 105 -19.91 -3.48 -5.36
CA SER A 105 -20.24 -3.23 -3.95
C SER A 105 -19.79 -4.38 -3.03
N LEU A 106 -19.89 -5.64 -3.48
CA LEU A 106 -19.34 -6.78 -2.74
C LEU A 106 -17.82 -6.73 -2.64
N ARG A 107 -17.15 -6.35 -3.73
CA ARG A 107 -15.70 -6.19 -3.78
C ARG A 107 -15.22 -5.03 -2.91
N GLU A 108 -15.99 -3.96 -2.84
CA GLU A 108 -15.73 -2.82 -1.95
C GLU A 108 -15.96 -3.20 -0.49
N ALA A 109 -17.06 -3.87 -0.17
CA ALA A 109 -17.33 -4.37 1.17
C ALA A 109 -16.22 -5.31 1.66
N GLY A 110 -15.75 -6.24 0.82
CA GLY A 110 -14.62 -7.12 1.13
C GLY A 110 -13.29 -6.40 1.38
N LYS A 111 -13.17 -5.13 0.96
CA LYS A 111 -12.01 -4.27 1.26
C LYS A 111 -12.30 -3.42 2.48
N SER A 112 -12.79 -4.01 3.58
CA SER A 112 -13.07 -3.34 4.87
C SER A 112 -13.23 -1.82 4.77
N ASP A 113 -14.43 -1.34 4.45
CA ASP A 113 -14.79 0.07 4.59
C ASP A 113 -14.96 0.43 6.07
N GLY A 114 -13.96 0.03 6.87
CA GLY A 114 -13.76 0.57 8.19
C GLY A 114 -13.39 2.04 8.09
N VAL A 115 -13.63 2.73 9.18
CA VAL A 115 -13.23 4.11 9.34
C VAL A 115 -11.85 4.13 9.96
N CYS A 116 -10.97 5.04 9.51
CA CYS A 116 -9.65 5.18 10.09
C CYS A 116 -9.77 5.50 11.59
N LYS A 117 -9.05 4.75 12.41
CA LYS A 117 -8.99 4.92 13.87
C LYS A 117 -7.55 5.13 14.28
N SER A 118 -7.29 6.16 15.07
CA SER A 118 -5.93 6.45 15.51
C SER A 118 -5.40 5.30 16.39
N PRO A 119 -4.21 4.73 16.09
CA PRO A 119 -3.69 3.55 16.80
C PRO A 119 -3.27 3.84 18.26
N GLY A 120 -2.90 5.09 18.57
CA GLY A 120 -2.42 5.46 19.90
C GLY A 120 -0.99 4.99 20.20
N GLY A 121 -0.58 5.07 21.47
CA GLY A 121 0.79 4.74 21.89
C GLY A 121 1.82 5.70 21.32
N ARG A 122 2.88 5.17 20.68
CA ARG A 122 3.93 6.00 20.04
C ARG A 122 3.54 6.56 18.68
N PHE A 123 2.42 6.11 18.11
CA PHE A 123 2.02 6.48 16.76
C PHE A 123 1.18 7.76 16.77
N PRO A 124 1.44 8.71 15.88
CA PRO A 124 0.64 9.94 15.80
C PRO A 124 -0.79 9.63 15.36
N PRO A 125 -1.77 10.46 15.76
CA PRO A 125 -3.15 10.29 15.35
C PRO A 125 -3.33 10.53 13.84
N PHE A 126 -4.31 9.85 13.25
CA PHE A 126 -4.64 10.02 11.84
C PHE A 126 -5.41 11.32 11.61
N ALA A 127 -4.95 12.16 10.67
CA ALA A 127 -5.74 13.31 10.24
C ALA A 127 -7.04 12.91 9.52
N SER A 128 -7.13 11.66 9.07
CA SER A 128 -8.34 11.06 8.51
C SER A 128 -9.13 10.24 9.52
N GLU A 129 -8.88 10.38 10.82
CA GLU A 129 -9.71 9.75 11.85
C GLU A 129 -11.20 10.08 11.62
N GLY A 130 -12.06 9.06 11.72
CA GLY A 130 -13.48 9.22 11.40
C GLY A 130 -13.81 9.17 9.90
N LYS A 131 -12.81 9.08 9.00
CA LYS A 131 -13.01 8.97 7.54
C LYS A 131 -12.55 7.62 6.99
N PRO A 132 -13.10 7.16 5.86
CA PRO A 132 -12.64 5.92 5.23
C PRO A 132 -11.21 6.07 4.65
N PRO A 133 -10.44 4.97 4.57
CA PRO A 133 -9.14 4.95 3.92
C PRO A 133 -9.24 5.49 2.49
N ARG A 134 -8.35 6.43 2.16
CA ARG A 134 -8.40 7.19 0.90
C ARG A 134 -7.23 6.86 -0.02
N LYS A 135 -7.40 7.20 -1.29
CA LYS A 135 -6.31 7.20 -2.27
C LYS A 135 -5.49 8.50 -2.13
N VAL A 136 -4.17 8.37 -2.12
CA VAL A 136 -3.23 9.50 -2.12
C VAL A 136 -2.71 9.74 -3.54
N SER A 137 -2.88 10.98 -4.03
CA SER A 137 -2.39 11.40 -5.33
C SER A 137 -0.90 11.75 -5.27
N LYS A 138 -0.15 11.43 -6.33
CA LYS A 138 1.23 11.90 -6.51
C LYS A 138 1.25 13.44 -6.54
N GLY A 139 2.22 14.05 -5.86
CA GLY A 139 2.36 15.51 -5.78
C GLY A 139 2.77 15.99 -4.39
N PRO A 140 2.47 17.25 -4.03
CA PRO A 140 2.86 17.86 -2.75
C PRO A 140 2.28 17.17 -1.52
N LYS A 141 1.19 16.41 -1.68
CA LYS A 141 0.51 15.64 -0.62
C LYS A 141 0.79 14.13 -0.72
N ASP A 142 1.80 13.72 -1.50
CA ASP A 142 2.20 12.31 -1.59
C ASP A 142 2.90 11.85 -0.30
N LEU A 143 2.85 10.55 -0.04
CA LEU A 143 3.50 9.96 1.12
C LEU A 143 5.02 10.06 1.00
N THR A 144 5.69 10.43 2.09
CA THR A 144 7.16 10.55 2.16
C THR A 144 7.84 9.18 2.20
N LEU A 145 7.17 8.19 2.80
CA LEU A 145 7.51 6.76 2.83
C LEU A 145 6.22 5.93 2.65
N CYS A 146 6.27 4.60 2.69
CA CYS A 146 5.08 3.73 2.69
C CYS A 146 4.22 3.87 1.42
N ARG A 147 4.87 4.17 0.30
CA ARG A 147 4.22 4.42 -1.00
C ARG A 147 3.45 3.21 -1.53
N LEU A 148 3.69 2.02 -0.99
CA LEU A 148 2.92 0.82 -1.30
C LEU A 148 1.42 0.98 -0.98
N PHE A 149 1.06 1.80 0.01
CA PHE A 149 -0.33 2.01 0.43
C PHE A 149 -1.02 3.21 -0.23
N ARG A 150 -0.40 3.85 -1.23
CA ARG A 150 -0.99 5.03 -1.93
C ARG A 150 -2.41 4.80 -2.44
N LYS A 151 -2.77 3.57 -2.82
CA LYS A 151 -4.09 3.26 -3.39
C LYS A 151 -5.21 3.36 -2.36
N LYS A 152 -4.97 2.97 -1.11
CA LYS A 152 -5.95 2.97 -0.02
C LYS A 152 -5.17 3.00 1.30
N THR A 153 -5.25 4.10 2.06
CA THR A 153 -4.53 4.27 3.34
C THR A 153 -5.23 5.28 4.25
N CYS A 154 -4.99 5.15 5.55
CA CYS A 154 -5.31 6.15 6.58
C CYS A 154 -4.19 7.17 6.83
N CYS A 155 -3.01 6.94 6.25
CA CYS A 155 -1.86 7.82 6.45
C CYS A 155 -1.88 9.07 5.57
N ASP A 156 -1.19 10.10 6.08
CA ASP A 156 -0.79 11.29 5.36
C ASP A 156 0.75 11.48 5.42
N VAL A 157 1.19 12.68 5.03
CA VAL A 157 2.61 13.07 5.00
C VAL A 157 3.23 13.07 6.40
N ALA A 158 2.50 13.48 7.45
CA ALA A 158 3.05 13.56 8.79
C ALA A 158 3.37 12.17 9.34
N GLN A 159 2.45 11.20 9.17
CA GLN A 159 2.63 9.87 9.76
C GLN A 159 3.75 9.11 9.02
N THR A 160 3.80 9.25 7.70
CA THR A 160 4.86 8.63 6.87
C THR A 160 6.21 9.31 7.00
N HIS A 161 6.27 10.54 7.52
CA HIS A 161 7.55 11.21 7.78
C HIS A 161 8.24 10.64 9.01
N LEU A 162 7.51 10.27 10.06
CA LEU A 162 8.12 9.63 11.24
C LEU A 162 8.74 8.27 10.90
N ALA A 163 8.04 7.45 10.12
CA ALA A 163 8.58 6.21 9.59
C ALA A 163 9.86 6.45 8.75
N LEU A 164 9.87 7.50 7.93
CA LEU A 164 11.06 7.90 7.16
C LEU A 164 12.24 8.27 8.05
N LEU A 165 12.01 9.03 9.13
CA LEU A 165 13.07 9.41 10.07
C LEU A 165 13.63 8.20 10.80
N SER A 166 12.76 7.28 11.23
CA SER A 166 13.14 6.01 11.86
C SER A 166 14.07 5.19 10.95
N VAL A 167 13.62 4.89 9.72
CA VAL A 167 14.40 4.12 8.73
C VAL A 167 15.70 4.82 8.34
N ARG A 168 15.69 6.16 8.17
CA ARG A 168 16.91 6.93 7.87
C ARG A 168 17.93 6.87 8.99
N ARG A 169 17.49 7.01 10.24
CA ARG A 169 18.39 6.93 11.39
C ARG A 169 18.99 5.54 11.49
N LEU A 170 18.18 4.49 11.31
CA LEU A 170 18.66 3.11 11.27
C LEU A 170 19.71 2.89 10.17
N ALA A 171 19.53 3.49 9.00
CA ALA A 171 20.45 3.39 7.87
C ALA A 171 21.75 4.16 8.05
N VAL A 172 21.71 5.31 8.74
CA VAL A 172 22.87 6.21 8.87
C VAL A 172 23.68 5.92 10.13
N THR A 173 23.01 5.68 11.26
CA THR A 173 23.66 5.58 12.58
C THR A 173 23.48 4.23 13.24
N GLY A 174 22.42 3.49 12.88
CA GLY A 174 22.09 2.21 13.51
C GLY A 174 22.86 1.02 12.96
N GLU A 175 23.79 1.22 12.01
CA GLU A 175 24.62 0.17 11.37
C GLU A 175 23.82 -1.04 10.84
N ALA A 176 22.56 -0.81 10.44
CA ALA A 176 21.68 -1.89 10.02
C ALA A 176 22.02 -2.46 8.64
N SER A 177 21.83 -3.78 8.51
CA SER A 177 21.89 -4.47 7.21
C SER A 177 20.77 -4.01 6.27
N GLN A 178 20.97 -4.18 4.96
CA GLN A 178 19.94 -3.82 3.96
C GLN A 178 18.62 -4.59 4.19
N GLU A 179 18.71 -5.86 4.62
CA GLU A 179 17.54 -6.67 4.95
C GLU A 179 16.81 -6.13 6.19
N CYS A 180 17.55 -5.75 7.24
CA CYS A 180 16.98 -5.10 8.42
C CYS A 180 16.25 -3.82 8.05
N LEU A 181 16.84 -2.97 7.20
CA LEU A 181 16.22 -1.71 6.77
C LEU A 181 14.88 -1.94 6.05
N GLN A 182 14.82 -2.94 5.17
CA GLN A 182 13.59 -3.27 4.44
C GLN A 182 12.50 -3.82 5.36
N LEU A 183 12.87 -4.72 6.27
CA LEU A 183 11.94 -5.29 7.24
C LEU A 183 11.45 -4.25 8.25
N TRP A 184 12.32 -3.33 8.68
CA TRP A 184 11.97 -2.23 9.55
C TRP A 184 11.07 -1.20 8.85
N GLU A 185 11.34 -0.87 7.57
CA GLU A 185 10.42 -0.05 6.75
C GLU A 185 9.04 -0.70 6.65
N LEU A 186 8.99 -2.02 6.39
CA LEU A 186 7.73 -2.76 6.31
C LEU A 186 6.94 -2.71 7.63
N LEU A 187 7.64 -2.82 8.77
CA LEU A 187 7.07 -2.73 10.11
C LEU A 187 6.52 -1.32 10.39
N GLU A 188 7.32 -0.27 10.19
CA GLU A 188 6.91 1.12 10.42
C GLU A 188 5.76 1.55 9.50
N CYS A 189 5.71 0.99 8.29
CA CYS A 189 4.62 1.26 7.35
C CYS A 189 3.33 0.49 7.64
N SER A 190 3.32 -0.45 8.57
CA SER A 190 2.13 -1.27 8.91
C SER A 190 0.90 -0.43 9.26
N ILE A 191 1.08 0.71 9.95
CA ILE A 191 -0.01 1.63 10.33
C ILE A 191 -0.75 2.21 9.11
N CYS A 192 -0.10 2.22 7.95
CA CYS A 192 -0.65 2.76 6.72
C CYS A 192 -1.41 1.72 5.90
N ASP A 193 -1.36 0.44 6.29
CA ASP A 193 -2.17 -0.60 5.69
C ASP A 193 -3.67 -0.30 5.92
N PRO A 194 -4.53 -0.42 4.90
CA PRO A 194 -5.94 -0.06 5.01
C PRO A 194 -6.76 -0.98 5.92
N HIS A 195 -6.30 -2.20 6.18
CA HIS A 195 -6.93 -3.12 7.13
C HIS A 195 -6.43 -2.86 8.55
N VAL A 196 -5.15 -2.52 8.72
CA VAL A 196 -4.58 -2.16 10.03
C VAL A 196 -5.11 -0.82 10.51
N GLY A 197 -5.09 0.22 9.66
CA GLY A 197 -5.46 1.59 10.04
C GLY A 197 -6.93 1.80 10.40
N VAL A 198 -7.79 0.79 10.23
CA VAL A 198 -9.19 0.81 10.66
C VAL A 198 -9.43 0.04 11.97
N GLN A 199 -8.42 -0.66 12.48
CA GLN A 199 -8.48 -1.36 13.76
C GLN A 199 -8.12 -0.40 14.91
N PRO A 200 -8.76 -0.54 16.08
CA PRO A 200 -8.38 0.25 17.25
C PRO A 200 -7.07 -0.27 17.87
N GLY A 201 -6.30 0.64 18.47
CA GLY A 201 -5.09 0.30 19.20
C GLY A 201 -3.84 0.11 18.33
N PRO A 202 -2.70 -0.27 18.95
CA PRO A 202 -1.45 -0.45 18.23
C PRO A 202 -1.56 -1.58 17.17
N PRO A 203 -0.87 -1.46 16.02
CA PRO A 203 -0.94 -2.46 14.96
C PRO A 203 -0.65 -3.88 15.46
N LEU A 204 -1.48 -4.84 15.07
CA LEU A 204 -1.31 -6.24 15.37
C LEU A 204 -0.39 -6.90 14.34
N ILE A 205 0.82 -7.28 14.77
CA ILE A 205 1.87 -7.87 13.94
C ILE A 205 1.96 -9.37 14.22
N CYS A 206 2.21 -10.17 13.19
CA CYS A 206 2.45 -11.60 13.38
C CYS A 206 3.83 -11.86 14.00
N ASP A 207 3.89 -12.79 14.96
CA ASP A 207 5.14 -13.29 15.56
C ASP A 207 6.23 -13.62 14.52
N SER A 208 5.87 -14.29 13.43
CA SER A 208 6.77 -14.69 12.36
C SER A 208 7.41 -13.53 11.57
N LEU A 209 6.77 -12.36 11.56
CA LEU A 209 7.37 -11.14 10.99
C LEU A 209 8.32 -10.52 12.01
N CYS A 210 7.91 -10.44 13.27
CA CYS A 210 8.73 -9.96 14.37
C CYS A 210 10.04 -10.74 14.51
N ASP A 211 10.00 -12.07 14.41
CA ASP A 211 11.18 -12.93 14.45
C ASP A 211 12.13 -12.71 13.26
N ARG A 212 11.57 -12.45 12.07
CA ARG A 212 12.38 -12.11 10.89
C ARG A 212 13.09 -10.78 11.07
N ILE A 213 12.40 -9.77 11.61
CA ILE A 213 12.98 -8.48 11.92
C ILE A 213 14.10 -8.64 12.95
N TYR A 214 13.85 -9.37 14.04
CA TYR A 214 14.85 -9.60 15.08
C TYR A 214 16.13 -10.25 14.54
N LYS A 215 16.00 -11.33 13.75
CA LYS A 215 17.15 -12.00 13.13
C LYS A 215 17.95 -11.10 12.20
N ALA A 216 17.28 -10.24 11.44
CA ALA A 216 17.95 -9.34 10.50
C ALA A 216 18.60 -8.14 11.20
N CYS A 217 18.00 -7.67 12.29
CA CYS A 217 18.37 -6.43 12.98
C CYS A 217 19.18 -6.63 14.27
N SER A 218 19.48 -7.86 14.70
CA SER A 218 20.08 -8.17 16.01
C SER A 218 21.33 -7.34 16.33
N ASN A 219 22.14 -7.06 15.32
CA ASN A 219 23.41 -6.34 15.45
C ASN A 219 23.26 -4.82 15.24
N ALA A 220 22.07 -4.35 14.85
CA ALA A 220 21.80 -2.93 14.67
C ALA A 220 21.54 -2.25 16.01
N TYR A 221 21.78 -0.95 16.06
CA TYR A 221 21.77 -0.18 17.31
C TYR A 221 20.44 0.51 17.58
N PHE A 222 19.91 0.27 18.78
CA PHE A 222 18.65 0.83 19.28
C PHE A 222 18.79 1.40 20.69
N SER A 223 17.89 2.32 21.04
CA SER A 223 17.77 2.90 22.37
C SER A 223 16.83 2.06 23.26
N MET A 224 17.05 2.11 24.57
CA MET A 224 16.38 1.24 25.57
C MET A 224 14.93 1.64 25.88
N ASP A 225 14.63 2.94 26.00
CA ASP A 225 13.34 3.42 26.56
C ASP A 225 12.14 3.18 25.63
N VAL A 226 12.31 3.52 24.35
CA VAL A 226 11.38 3.19 23.27
C VAL A 226 12.25 2.65 22.18
N LEU A 227 12.09 1.37 21.83
CA LEU A 227 13.00 0.69 20.90
C LEU A 227 12.98 1.38 19.54
N ALA A 228 13.90 2.33 19.39
CA ALA A 228 14.01 3.25 18.28
C ALA A 228 15.47 3.28 17.84
N PRO A 229 15.73 3.34 16.52
CA PRO A 229 17.09 3.41 16.01
C PRO A 229 17.85 4.56 16.67
N CYS A 230 19.09 4.29 17.08
CA CYS A 230 19.97 5.26 17.71
C CYS A 230 21.32 5.30 16.99
N GLY A 231 22.20 6.18 17.46
CA GLY A 231 23.58 6.26 17.00
C GLY A 231 24.57 6.46 18.14
N ALA A 232 25.85 6.49 17.80
CA ALA A 232 26.94 6.78 18.74
C ALA A 232 26.82 8.14 19.47
N SER A 233 25.95 9.03 19.01
CA SER A 233 25.65 10.31 19.66
C SER A 233 24.61 10.23 20.78
N ASP A 234 23.88 9.11 20.89
CA ASP A 234 22.84 8.92 21.90
C ASP A 234 23.44 8.26 23.15
N PHE A 235 23.07 8.76 24.34
CA PHE A 235 23.67 8.32 25.62
C PHE A 235 23.43 6.85 25.96
N VAL A 236 22.28 6.31 25.55
CA VAL A 236 21.89 4.91 25.76
C VAL A 236 21.58 4.31 24.40
N CYS A 237 22.59 3.69 23.81
CA CYS A 237 22.53 3.09 22.49
C CYS A 237 23.32 1.78 22.52
N GLY A 238 22.66 0.67 22.20
CA GLY A 238 23.22 -0.68 22.29
C GLY A 238 22.66 -1.56 21.19
N SER A 239 23.28 -2.73 20.98
CA SER A 239 22.79 -3.67 19.98
C SER A 239 21.40 -4.18 20.34
N LEU A 240 20.55 -4.46 19.36
CA LEU A 240 19.19 -4.94 19.60
C LEU A 240 19.15 -6.21 20.47
N SER A 241 20.13 -7.10 20.29
CA SER A 241 20.27 -8.33 21.07
C SER A 241 20.59 -8.11 22.55
N GLU A 242 21.09 -6.93 22.93
CA GLU A 242 21.29 -6.58 24.35
C GLU A 242 19.97 -6.18 25.02
N TRP A 243 19.03 -5.63 24.25
CA TRP A 243 17.75 -5.13 24.78
C TRP A 243 16.64 -6.17 24.79
N THR A 244 16.62 -7.07 23.79
CA THR A 244 15.52 -8.03 23.59
C THR A 244 16.05 -9.39 23.24
N SER A 245 15.38 -10.45 23.71
CA SER A 245 15.82 -11.83 23.51
C SER A 245 15.14 -12.52 22.32
N ASN A 246 13.96 -12.03 21.92
CA ASN A 246 13.13 -12.62 20.89
C ASN A 246 12.37 -11.56 20.07
N GLY A 247 11.83 -11.95 18.91
CA GLY A 247 11.13 -11.02 18.02
C GLY A 247 9.85 -10.44 18.63
N THR A 248 9.13 -11.25 19.40
CA THR A 248 7.89 -10.82 20.06
C THR A 248 8.16 -9.68 21.05
N GLU A 249 9.21 -9.77 21.86
CA GLU A 249 9.69 -8.71 22.75
C GLU A 249 10.11 -7.47 21.98
N LEU A 250 10.85 -7.63 20.88
CA LEU A 250 11.23 -6.53 19.98
C LEU A 250 10.00 -5.75 19.50
N CYS A 251 8.99 -6.43 18.98
CA CYS A 251 7.81 -5.75 18.47
C CYS A 251 7.03 -5.04 19.59
N ARG A 252 6.90 -5.65 20.77
CA ARG A 252 6.26 -5.03 21.94
C ARG A 252 7.03 -3.81 22.45
N ALA A 253 8.36 -3.91 22.55
CA ALA A 253 9.24 -2.81 22.96
C ALA A 253 9.25 -1.67 21.93
N ALA A 254 9.06 -1.99 20.65
CA ALA A 254 8.82 -1.03 19.59
C ALA A 254 7.36 -0.52 19.56
N GLY A 255 6.52 -0.85 20.55
CA GLY A 255 5.17 -0.31 20.71
C GLY A 255 4.10 -0.95 19.81
N PHE A 256 4.33 -2.15 19.27
CA PHE A 256 3.36 -2.91 18.48
C PHE A 256 2.67 -4.00 19.32
N SER A 257 1.46 -4.38 18.92
CA SER A 257 0.77 -5.56 19.44
C SER A 257 1.23 -6.79 18.67
N VAL A 258 1.39 -7.94 19.32
CA VAL A 258 1.85 -9.17 18.65
C VAL A 258 0.83 -10.28 18.84
N GLN A 259 0.43 -10.90 17.73
CA GLN A 259 -0.41 -12.10 17.72
C GLN A 259 0.47 -13.33 17.95
N SER A 260 0.14 -14.12 18.97
CA SER A 260 0.84 -15.39 19.20
C SER A 260 0.22 -16.50 18.35
N SER A 261 1.06 -17.42 17.87
CA SER A 261 0.63 -18.62 17.13
C SER A 261 -0.18 -19.64 17.97
N HIS A 262 -0.33 -19.43 19.29
CA HIS A 262 -1.10 -20.29 20.19
C HIS A 262 -2.56 -19.84 20.38
N ASP A 263 -2.93 -18.68 19.86
CA ASP A 263 -4.29 -18.15 19.97
C ASP A 263 -5.16 -18.72 18.84
N VAL A 264 -6.15 -19.54 19.23
CA VAL A 264 -7.07 -20.28 18.33
C VAL A 264 -8.08 -19.38 17.61
N GLU A 265 -8.04 -18.06 17.85
CA GLU A 265 -8.85 -17.07 17.14
C GLU A 265 -8.07 -16.54 15.93
N GLU A 266 -8.58 -16.81 14.72
CA GLU A 266 -8.01 -16.39 13.43
C GLU A 266 -8.12 -14.87 13.21
N THR A 267 -7.66 -14.05 14.15
CA THR A 267 -7.46 -12.61 13.90
C THR A 267 -6.30 -12.43 12.94
N SER A 268 -6.58 -11.99 11.72
CA SER A 268 -5.58 -11.75 10.69
C SER A 268 -4.57 -10.68 11.15
N CYS A 269 -3.33 -11.09 11.42
CA CYS A 269 -2.24 -10.18 11.79
C CYS A 269 -1.47 -9.68 10.55
N TYR A 270 -0.82 -8.53 10.68
CA TYR A 270 0.01 -7.95 9.62
C TYR A 270 1.34 -8.70 9.52
N GLY A 271 1.76 -9.00 8.28
CA GLY A 271 2.98 -9.78 8.01
C GLY A 271 2.78 -11.29 7.87
N GLY A 272 1.54 -11.78 8.04
CA GLY A 272 1.18 -13.16 7.72
C GLY A 272 1.18 -13.41 6.21
N LYS A 273 1.33 -14.67 5.79
CA LYS A 273 1.43 -15.04 4.36
C LYS A 273 0.30 -14.45 3.49
N ALA A 274 -0.95 -14.53 3.96
CA ALA A 274 -2.11 -13.96 3.27
C ALA A 274 -2.10 -12.42 3.20
N SER A 275 -1.56 -11.75 4.23
CA SER A 275 -1.39 -10.29 4.26
C SER A 275 -0.32 -9.85 3.26
N LEU A 276 0.82 -10.55 3.22
CA LEU A 276 1.91 -10.27 2.28
C LEU A 276 1.51 -10.55 0.82
N ASP A 277 0.72 -11.60 0.55
CA ASP A 277 0.21 -11.88 -0.79
C ASP A 277 -0.75 -10.77 -1.28
N THR A 278 -1.58 -10.22 -0.39
CA THR A 278 -2.46 -9.08 -0.70
C THR A 278 -1.66 -7.80 -1.01
N ILE A 279 -0.58 -7.55 -0.26
CA ILE A 279 0.35 -6.46 -0.52
C ILE A 279 1.04 -6.67 -1.88
N ALA A 280 1.52 -7.88 -2.17
CA ALA A 280 2.16 -8.23 -3.44
C ALA A 280 1.21 -8.09 -4.65
N ASP A 281 -0.07 -8.43 -4.50
CA ASP A 281 -1.07 -8.24 -5.55
C ASP A 281 -1.43 -6.77 -5.79
N SER A 282 -1.39 -5.94 -4.75
CA SER A 282 -1.51 -4.48 -4.87
C SER A 282 -0.35 -3.87 -5.66
N TRP A 283 0.84 -4.48 -5.56
CA TRP A 283 2.03 -4.15 -6.36
C TRP A 283 1.85 -4.57 -7.82
N ARG A 284 1.42 -5.81 -8.11
CA ARG A 284 1.17 -6.29 -9.49
C ARG A 284 0.14 -5.42 -10.22
N THR A 285 -0.97 -5.08 -9.55
CA THR A 285 -1.99 -4.17 -10.13
C THR A 285 -1.54 -2.71 -10.20
N SER A 286 -0.41 -2.32 -9.60
CA SER A 286 0.19 -0.99 -9.78
C SER A 286 1.12 -0.95 -10.99
N GLN A 287 1.69 -2.10 -11.37
CA GLN A 287 2.54 -2.27 -12.54
C GLN A 287 1.74 -2.52 -13.83
N SER A 288 0.49 -2.99 -13.75
CA SER A 288 -0.37 -3.26 -14.93
C SER A 288 -0.83 -2.00 -15.70
N GLY A 289 -0.31 -0.82 -15.38
CA GLY A 289 -0.41 0.40 -16.21
C GLY A 289 0.76 0.57 -17.18
N VAL A 290 1.67 -0.40 -17.25
CA VAL A 290 2.73 -0.52 -18.26
C VAL A 290 2.42 -1.78 -19.08
N PRO A 291 2.40 -1.74 -20.42
CA PRO A 291 2.19 -2.93 -21.23
C PRO A 291 3.23 -4.00 -20.87
N GLN A 292 2.76 -5.19 -20.48
CA GLN A 292 3.62 -6.36 -20.34
C GLN A 292 4.15 -6.71 -21.73
N LYS A 293 5.47 -6.60 -21.89
CA LYS A 293 6.22 -7.17 -23.01
C LYS A 293 6.31 -8.69 -22.75
N PRO A 294 5.91 -9.57 -23.69
CA PRO A 294 6.11 -11.01 -23.55
C PRO A 294 7.60 -11.36 -23.70
N GLU A 295 7.92 -12.55 -23.21
CA GLU A 295 9.24 -13.17 -23.04
C GLU A 295 10.20 -12.96 -24.22
N SER A 296 11.46 -12.61 -23.89
CA SER A 296 12.45 -12.03 -24.80
C SER A 296 13.50 -13.03 -25.32
N SER A 297 13.17 -14.31 -25.49
CA SER A 297 14.12 -15.28 -26.05
C SER A 297 13.84 -15.65 -27.51
N GLU A 298 12.58 -15.73 -27.95
CA GLU A 298 12.26 -16.18 -29.32
C GLU A 298 12.26 -15.05 -30.37
N VAL A 299 11.99 -13.80 -29.97
CA VAL A 299 11.89 -12.65 -30.90
C VAL A 299 13.27 -12.13 -31.36
N TRP A 300 14.33 -12.41 -30.60
CA TRP A 300 15.67 -11.90 -30.91
C TRP A 300 16.36 -12.68 -32.03
N GLU A 301 16.06 -13.98 -32.19
CA GLU A 301 16.57 -14.82 -33.27
C GLU A 301 15.92 -14.44 -34.61
N ASP A 302 14.60 -14.25 -34.64
CA ASP A 302 13.87 -13.78 -35.83
C ASP A 302 14.33 -12.38 -36.31
N PHE A 303 14.67 -11.50 -35.37
CA PHE A 303 15.17 -10.16 -35.70
C PHE A 303 16.60 -10.19 -36.25
N GLN A 304 17.47 -11.07 -35.73
CA GLN A 304 18.82 -11.27 -36.24
C GLN A 304 18.79 -11.84 -37.67
N GLN A 305 17.85 -12.76 -37.94
CA GLN A 305 17.61 -13.32 -39.28
C GLN A 305 17.11 -12.23 -40.25
N TRP A 306 16.12 -11.43 -39.84
CA TRP A 306 15.53 -10.36 -40.65
C TRP A 306 16.52 -9.24 -41.01
N VAL A 307 17.43 -8.88 -40.09
CA VAL A 307 18.47 -7.86 -40.35
C VAL A 307 19.54 -8.34 -41.34
N ARG A 308 19.77 -9.66 -41.45
CA ARG A 308 20.74 -10.23 -42.41
C ARG A 308 20.21 -10.27 -43.84
N GLU A 309 18.89 -10.31 -44.04
CA GLU A 309 18.27 -10.48 -45.37
C GLU A 309 17.84 -9.16 -46.06
N MET A 310 18.07 -8.01 -45.42
CA MET A 310 17.57 -6.73 -45.94
C MET A 310 18.45 -6.16 -47.06
N PRO A 311 17.90 -5.87 -48.27
CA PRO A 311 18.65 -5.36 -49.41
C PRO A 311 19.12 -3.91 -49.20
N PHE A 312 20.27 -3.58 -49.79
CA PHE A 312 21.10 -2.39 -49.48
C PHE A 312 20.38 -1.04 -49.67
N SER A 313 19.33 -0.97 -50.48
CA SER A 313 18.59 0.27 -50.79
C SER A 313 17.77 0.84 -49.62
N GLU A 314 17.46 0.04 -48.59
CA GLU A 314 16.71 0.52 -47.41
C GLU A 314 17.61 1.02 -46.27
N ARG A 315 18.93 0.85 -46.36
CA ARG A 315 19.89 1.33 -45.34
C ARG A 315 20.10 2.85 -45.36
N VAL A 316 19.84 3.53 -46.48
CA VAL A 316 20.13 4.97 -46.63
C VAL A 316 19.07 5.86 -45.97
N SER A 317 17.81 5.43 -45.89
CA SER A 317 16.73 6.21 -45.26
C SER A 317 16.83 6.27 -43.73
N TRP A 318 17.52 5.33 -43.08
CA TRP A 318 17.72 5.32 -41.62
C TRP A 318 18.92 6.14 -41.15
N ALA A 319 19.89 6.42 -42.03
CA ALA A 319 21.06 7.24 -41.71
C ALA A 319 20.70 8.74 -41.56
N VAL A 320 19.70 9.22 -42.29
CA VAL A 320 19.25 10.62 -42.24
C VAL A 320 18.32 10.88 -41.04
N GLY A 321 17.51 9.89 -40.63
CA GLY A 321 16.64 10.00 -39.44
C GLY A 321 17.40 9.96 -38.10
N GLY A 322 18.54 9.26 -38.04
CA GLY A 322 19.36 9.14 -36.82
C GLY A 322 20.13 10.41 -36.43
N MET A 323 20.49 11.26 -37.40
CA MET A 323 21.23 12.50 -37.11
C MET A 323 20.36 13.61 -36.51
N VAL A 324 19.06 13.64 -36.81
CA VAL A 324 18.15 14.68 -36.28
C VAL A 324 17.87 14.47 -34.78
N LEU A 325 17.79 13.22 -34.33
CA LEU A 325 17.56 12.89 -32.92
C LEU A 325 18.81 13.09 -32.04
N THR A 326 20.01 12.85 -32.58
CA THR A 326 21.26 13.08 -31.84
C THR A 326 21.60 14.57 -31.72
N ALA A 327 21.32 15.38 -32.75
CA ALA A 327 21.48 16.84 -32.68
C ALA A 327 20.50 17.51 -31.70
N GLY A 328 19.25 17.04 -31.62
CA GLY A 328 18.24 17.56 -30.69
C GLY A 328 18.57 17.30 -29.22
N LEU A 329 19.14 16.13 -28.89
CA LEU A 329 19.59 15.78 -27.54
C LEU A 329 20.81 16.61 -27.10
N LEU A 330 21.74 16.90 -28.01
CA LEU A 330 22.90 17.76 -27.72
C LEU A 330 22.50 19.22 -27.50
N PHE A 331 21.52 19.75 -28.25
CA PHE A 331 21.01 21.11 -28.01
C PHE A 331 20.23 21.23 -26.70
N ALA A 332 19.44 20.21 -26.33
CA ALA A 332 18.70 20.19 -25.06
C ALA A 332 19.63 20.08 -23.84
N SER A 333 20.71 19.27 -23.92
CA SER A 333 21.67 19.14 -22.82
C SER A 333 22.50 20.42 -22.62
N LYS A 334 22.90 21.09 -23.71
CA LYS A 334 23.67 22.34 -23.67
C LYS A 334 22.84 23.51 -23.12
N ARG A 335 21.53 23.58 -23.43
CA ARG A 335 20.60 24.59 -22.88
C ARG A 335 20.39 24.41 -21.37
N LYS A 336 20.30 23.17 -20.89
CA LYS A 336 20.14 22.84 -19.46
C LYS A 336 21.40 23.15 -18.65
N SER A 337 22.58 22.87 -19.22
CA SER A 337 23.88 23.21 -18.61
C SER A 337 24.10 24.73 -18.51
N HIS A 338 23.75 25.50 -19.54
CA HIS A 338 23.85 26.96 -19.51
C HIS A 338 22.91 27.58 -18.46
N SER A 339 21.68 27.05 -18.32
CA SER A 339 20.73 27.48 -17.29
C SER A 339 21.24 27.20 -15.86
N GLN A 340 21.91 26.06 -15.63
CA GLN A 340 22.53 25.75 -14.35
C GLN A 340 23.71 26.68 -14.02
N ARG A 341 24.61 26.93 -14.99
CA ARG A 341 25.73 27.86 -14.80
C ARG A 341 25.27 29.30 -14.52
N GLN A 342 24.18 29.75 -15.14
CA GLN A 342 23.58 31.06 -14.85
C GLN A 342 22.97 31.12 -13.43
N LYS A 343 22.36 30.03 -12.96
CA LYS A 343 21.81 29.95 -11.59
C LYS A 343 22.91 29.95 -10.54
N GLU A 344 24.00 29.22 -10.76
CA GLU A 344 25.16 29.22 -9.85
C GLU A 344 25.86 30.59 -9.81
N ALA A 345 26.04 31.24 -10.96
CA ALA A 345 26.61 32.59 -11.01
C ALA A 345 25.71 33.63 -10.31
N ALA A 346 24.38 33.49 -10.38
CA ALA A 346 23.44 34.34 -9.65
C ALA A 346 23.55 34.11 -8.13
N ILE A 347 23.64 32.84 -7.69
CA ILE A 347 23.81 32.47 -6.28
C ILE A 347 25.13 33.01 -5.71
N GLN A 348 26.23 32.90 -6.46
CA GLN A 348 27.53 33.45 -6.04
C GLN A 348 27.52 34.98 -5.98
N ARG A 349 26.82 35.67 -6.89
CA ARG A 349 26.65 37.13 -6.82
C ARG A 349 25.84 37.54 -5.60
N THR A 350 24.79 36.81 -5.25
CA THR A 350 24.02 37.07 -4.03
C THR A 350 24.83 36.76 -2.76
N ALA A 351 25.67 35.73 -2.77
CA ALA A 351 26.56 35.41 -1.65
C ALA A 351 27.60 36.52 -1.40
N ARG A 352 28.28 37.02 -2.46
CA ARG A 352 29.20 38.16 -2.36
C ARG A 352 28.51 39.45 -1.91
N LYS A 353 27.24 39.65 -2.29
CA LYS A 353 26.42 40.80 -1.84
C LYS A 353 26.02 40.67 -0.37
N LEU A 354 25.88 39.45 0.14
CA LEU A 354 25.67 39.20 1.57
C LEU A 354 26.96 39.43 2.36
N GLU A 355 28.10 38.92 1.89
CA GLU A 355 29.41 39.09 2.54
C GLU A 355 29.85 40.55 2.62
N SER A 356 29.66 41.33 1.55
CA SER A 356 29.92 42.78 1.57
C SER A 356 29.00 43.55 2.54
N LYS A 357 27.76 43.07 2.74
CA LYS A 357 26.81 43.66 3.70
C LYS A 357 27.13 43.27 5.14
N THR A 358 27.74 42.11 5.36
CA THR A 358 28.25 41.68 6.68
C THR A 358 29.51 42.45 7.06
N ASN A 359 30.40 42.75 6.11
CA ASN A 359 31.62 43.54 6.37
C ASN A 359 31.37 45.05 6.58
N GLN A 360 30.20 45.58 6.22
CA GLN A 360 29.83 46.98 6.50
C GLN A 360 29.11 47.18 7.84
N ARG A 361 28.83 46.12 8.60
CA ARG A 361 28.07 46.18 9.87
C ARG A 361 28.94 46.13 11.15
N SER A 362 30.12 46.75 11.11
CA SER A 362 30.88 47.05 12.32
C SER A 362 31.12 48.55 12.46
N PRO A 363 30.49 49.19 13.45
CA PRO A 363 31.18 50.20 14.24
C PRO A 363 31.10 49.92 15.74
N VAL A 364 32.29 49.77 16.31
CA VAL A 364 32.77 50.30 17.60
C VAL A 364 31.70 50.87 18.55
N ALA A 365 31.49 50.20 19.68
CA ALA A 365 31.17 50.83 20.97
C ALA A 365 31.41 49.83 22.12
N ARG A 366 32.51 49.97 22.87
CA ARG A 366 32.62 49.38 24.20
C ARG A 366 32.99 50.48 25.19
N GLY A 367 31.95 50.97 25.86
CA GLY A 367 32.02 51.97 26.90
C GLY A 367 32.51 51.42 28.23
N ASN A 368 33.17 52.32 28.96
CA ASN A 368 33.43 52.39 30.39
C ASN A 368 32.68 51.39 31.30
N ARG A 369 33.43 50.72 32.18
CA ARG A 369 32.95 50.30 33.50
C ARG A 369 33.94 50.75 34.57
N LYS A 370 33.52 51.76 35.35
CA LYS A 370 34.07 52.09 36.67
C LYS A 370 33.54 51.09 37.70
N GLY A 371 34.42 50.63 38.60
CA GLY A 371 34.20 50.75 40.05
C GLY A 371 33.93 49.48 40.85
N PHE A 372 34.58 49.46 42.03
CA PHE A 372 34.56 48.54 43.18
C PHE A 372 35.46 47.30 43.07
N GLY A 373 36.44 47.04 43.94
CA GLY A 373 36.90 47.72 45.16
C GLY A 373 37.45 46.69 46.15
N LYS A 374 38.77 46.69 46.39
CA LYS A 374 39.47 46.49 47.67
C LYS A 374 40.97 46.62 47.43
#